data_AF-A0AAE0TQ99-F1
#
_entry.id   AF-A0AAE0TQ99-F1
#
_cell.length_a   1.000
_cell.length_b   1.000
_cell.length_c   1.000
_cell.angle_alpha   90.00
_cell.angle_beta   90.00
_cell.angle_gamma   90.00
#
_symmetry.space_group_name_H-M   'P 1'
#
loop_
_entity.id
_entity.type
_entity.pdbx_description
1 polymer ?
#
loop_
_entity_poly.entity_id
_entity_poly.type
_entity_poly.pdbx_seq_one_letter_code
_entity_poly.pdbx_strand_id
1 'polypeptide(L)'
;MSGESSSRNEQEMQDEQEASVVNSLSKAPRNEGSEDKNAVSSNVPQTAQSKLSRTACVLVLAPVILTYFLWFLDLAVLSTATPAITSEFNSLVDVVWYGGVYQLGSSTVTPLTGKLFRSFSIKASLPKSFVPHEAWTFLIFLFIFEVGSAICGAAQSSTMFIVGRTIAGIGCSGISTGVLTIIAAILPGKAQAQVLGVAQGLGQIGLATGPLLGGAFTEYASWRWCFYINLPAGAVVGVLLVMLRIPEPELKKPAREVLGTAIKSLDLPGFALISPAVIMLLLGLQFGGNEYHWNSSVVIGLITGAAAMFVCFLFWERCQGDEAMIPFALLTNKVIWSAADNMAFVLASILVADFYLAIYFQAVKNDSPLMSGVHLLPTCVAIVLFTIISGVMIGKLGYYLPWTVSGSAISAIGYGLLSLLSSTTPAAKWIGYQVFYGVGSGCTTVAGYIAVQNLVPAAQIPTAMAIVIFCQGIGGAAFLIVANTVFSNSLRRLLRLQISKIGIAPDAVVNAGARGLRQLTTARKSSALHLCTPAGLLCKGTAIT
;
A
#
# COMPACT_ATOMS: atom_id res chain seq x y z
N MET A 1 59.36 -26.07 17.47
CA MET A 1 58.89 -25.12 18.51
C MET A 1 59.23 -23.67 18.11
N SER A 2 58.77 -23.20 16.94
CA SER A 2 59.09 -21.85 16.43
C SER A 2 57.89 -21.14 15.80
N GLY A 3 56.68 -21.69 15.94
CA GLY A 3 55.43 -21.10 15.42
C GLY A 3 54.57 -20.40 16.47
N GLU A 4 54.65 -20.78 17.75
CA GLU A 4 53.83 -20.20 18.83
C GLU A 4 54.37 -18.86 19.38
N SER A 5 55.64 -18.53 19.12
CA SER A 5 56.24 -17.26 19.58
C SER A 5 55.92 -16.08 18.66
N SER A 6 55.62 -16.31 17.38
CA SER A 6 55.30 -15.24 16.42
C SER A 6 53.86 -14.76 16.56
N SER A 7 52.91 -15.67 16.78
CA SER A 7 51.49 -15.32 16.98
C SER A 7 51.23 -14.62 18.32
N ARG A 8 52.05 -14.89 19.33
CA ARG A 8 51.96 -14.25 20.66
C ARG A 8 52.47 -12.81 20.65
N ASN A 9 53.52 -12.53 19.86
CA ASN A 9 54.04 -11.17 19.68
C ASN A 9 53.13 -10.28 18.82
N GLU A 10 52.37 -10.84 17.87
CA GLU A 10 51.39 -10.07 17.07
C GLU A 10 50.14 -9.70 17.88
N GLN A 11 49.72 -10.56 18.83
CA GLN A 11 48.65 -10.24 19.78
C GLN A 11 49.07 -9.22 20.85
N GLU A 12 50.29 -9.30 21.38
CA GLU A 12 50.80 -8.28 22.32
C GLU A 12 50.96 -6.90 21.67
N MET A 13 51.32 -6.83 20.38
CA MET A 13 51.39 -5.55 19.64
C MET A 13 50.01 -4.92 19.38
N GLN A 14 48.97 -5.74 19.17
CA GLN A 14 47.59 -5.24 18.98
C GLN A 14 46.96 -4.76 20.29
N ASP A 15 47.24 -5.45 21.41
CA ASP A 15 46.78 -5.06 22.74
C ASP A 15 47.47 -3.77 23.26
N GLU A 16 48.76 -3.55 22.94
CA GLU A 16 49.44 -2.28 23.24
C GLU A 16 48.92 -1.10 22.39
N GLN A 17 48.50 -1.36 21.15
CA GLN A 17 47.90 -0.33 20.30
C GLN A 17 46.50 0.07 20.79
N GLU A 18 45.66 -0.87 21.21
CA GLU A 18 44.37 -0.59 21.85
C GLU A 18 44.53 0.12 23.21
N ALA A 19 45.51 -0.26 24.02
CA ALA A 19 45.78 0.39 25.31
C ALA A 19 46.27 1.85 25.15
N SER A 20 47.03 2.15 24.09
CA SER A 20 47.49 3.52 23.80
C SER A 20 46.36 4.47 23.34
N VAL A 21 45.37 3.94 22.61
CA VAL A 21 44.20 4.70 22.14
C VAL A 21 43.27 5.02 23.32
N VAL A 22 43.07 4.07 24.24
CA VAL A 22 42.26 4.26 25.45
C VAL A 22 42.90 5.27 26.42
N ASN A 23 44.23 5.30 26.54
CA ASN A 23 44.93 6.26 27.40
C ASN A 23 44.99 7.69 26.83
N SER A 24 44.83 7.88 25.52
CA SER A 24 44.79 9.20 24.88
C SER A 24 43.47 9.95 25.09
N LEU A 25 42.38 9.23 25.43
CA LEU A 25 41.06 9.80 25.71
C LEU A 25 40.85 10.18 27.19
N SER A 26 41.83 9.92 28.06
CA SER A 26 41.70 10.10 29.52
C SER A 26 42.48 11.29 30.11
N LYS A 27 43.03 12.22 29.30
CA LYS A 27 43.77 13.38 29.83
C LYS A 27 43.26 14.72 29.31
N ALA A 28 42.42 15.36 30.13
CA ALA A 28 42.33 16.82 30.25
C ALA A 28 42.28 17.19 31.75
N PRO A 29 42.84 18.34 32.17
CA PRO A 29 43.54 18.47 33.46
C PRO A 29 42.63 18.72 34.67
N ARG A 30 43.04 18.17 35.83
CA ARG A 30 42.58 18.60 37.16
C ARG A 30 43.13 20.00 37.45
N ASN A 31 42.26 20.92 37.85
CA ASN A 31 42.63 22.13 38.56
C ASN A 31 41.84 22.18 39.87
N GLU A 32 42.54 22.18 41.00
CA GLU A 32 41.98 22.42 42.33
C GLU A 32 41.92 23.94 42.58
N GLY A 33 40.80 24.44 43.14
CA GLY A 33 40.76 25.80 43.69
C GLY A 33 39.37 26.47 43.72
N SER A 34 38.81 26.52 44.93
CA SER A 34 37.82 27.47 45.48
C SER A 34 36.39 27.53 44.93
N GLU A 35 35.48 27.40 45.90
CA GLU A 35 34.04 27.69 45.93
C GLU A 35 33.59 28.81 44.98
N ASP A 36 32.61 28.51 44.13
CA ASP A 36 31.48 29.42 43.97
C ASP A 36 30.21 28.67 43.55
N LYS A 37 29.16 28.89 44.33
CA LYS A 37 27.81 28.40 44.08
C LYS A 37 27.25 29.21 42.91
N ASN A 38 27.00 28.60 41.75
CA ASN A 38 25.81 28.89 40.94
C ASN A 38 25.68 27.97 39.71
N ALA A 39 24.43 27.61 39.47
CA ALA A 39 23.90 26.70 38.47
C ALA A 39 24.41 26.90 37.03
N VAL A 40 24.78 25.81 36.36
CA VAL A 40 24.21 25.40 35.05
C VAL A 40 24.24 23.86 34.97
N SER A 41 23.20 23.21 35.51
CA SER A 41 22.85 21.86 35.07
C SER A 41 22.36 21.98 33.63
N SER A 42 23.08 21.38 32.68
CA SER A 42 22.62 21.20 31.30
C SER A 42 21.40 20.27 31.30
N ASN A 43 20.24 20.83 31.65
CA ASN A 43 18.94 20.25 31.44
C ASN A 43 18.69 20.21 29.93
N VAL A 44 19.10 19.12 29.27
CA VAL A 44 18.37 18.69 28.07
C VAL A 44 16.99 18.28 28.59
N PRO A 45 15.89 18.95 28.22
CA PRO A 45 14.57 18.50 28.62
C PRO A 45 14.36 17.15 27.94
N GLN A 46 14.41 16.06 28.70
CA GLN A 46 13.72 14.84 28.31
C GLN A 46 12.25 15.24 28.17
N THR A 47 11.79 15.42 26.93
CA THR A 47 10.41 15.78 26.62
C THR A 47 9.52 14.78 27.35
N ALA A 48 8.72 15.29 28.29
CA ALA A 48 7.82 14.50 29.11
C ALA A 48 6.75 13.86 28.22
N GLN A 49 7.05 12.71 27.60
CA GLN A 49 6.03 11.80 27.11
C GLN A 49 5.23 11.37 28.35
N SER A 50 4.05 11.98 28.54
CA SER A 50 3.10 11.53 29.55
C SER A 50 2.89 10.03 29.31
N LYS A 51 3.31 9.18 30.26
CA LYS A 51 3.08 7.74 30.18
C LYS A 51 1.57 7.51 30.22
N LEU A 52 0.94 7.48 29.05
CA LEU A 52 -0.47 7.15 28.92
C LEU A 52 -0.69 5.78 29.56
N SER A 53 -1.74 5.64 30.36
CA SER A 53 -2.09 4.34 30.96
C SER A 53 -2.24 3.30 29.86
N ARG A 54 -1.82 2.04 30.11
CA ARG A 54 -1.89 0.95 29.12
C ARG A 54 -3.29 0.84 28.51
N THR A 55 -4.33 1.02 29.31
CA THR A 55 -5.73 1.00 28.86
C THR A 55 -6.05 2.13 27.89
N ALA A 56 -5.59 3.36 28.16
CA ALA A 56 -5.79 4.50 27.27
C ALA A 56 -5.03 4.33 25.95
N CYS A 57 -3.84 3.72 26.00
CA CYS A 57 -3.05 3.41 24.82
C CYS A 57 -3.78 2.40 23.91
N VAL A 58 -4.32 1.32 24.49
CA VAL A 58 -5.14 0.33 23.75
C VAL A 58 -6.41 0.95 23.19
N LEU A 59 -7.10 1.79 23.96
CA LEU A 59 -8.33 2.47 23.53
C LEU A 59 -8.12 3.39 22.32
N VAL A 60 -6.93 3.98 22.16
CA VAL A 60 -6.60 4.80 20.99
C VAL A 60 -6.07 3.94 19.83
N LEU A 61 -5.21 2.96 20.10
CA LEU A 61 -4.58 2.15 19.06
C LEU A 61 -5.56 1.19 18.38
N ALA A 62 -6.51 0.62 19.12
CA ALA A 62 -7.50 -0.31 18.57
C ALA A 62 -8.34 0.30 17.42
N PRO A 63 -9.00 1.47 17.57
CA PRO A 63 -9.77 2.08 16.49
C PRO A 63 -8.89 2.53 15.31
N VAL A 64 -7.67 2.99 15.57
CA VAL A 64 -6.68 3.38 14.54
C VAL A 64 -6.25 2.17 13.70
N ILE A 65 -5.99 1.04 14.34
CA ILE A 65 -5.66 -0.22 13.66
C ILE A 65 -6.88 -0.77 12.91
N LEU A 66 -8.08 -0.63 13.46
CA LEU A 66 -9.32 -0.99 12.76
C LEU A 66 -9.48 -0.17 11.47
N THR A 67 -9.15 1.11 11.48
CA THR A 67 -9.18 1.94 10.25
C THR A 67 -8.18 1.45 9.21
N TYR A 68 -7.01 0.99 9.67
CA TYR A 68 -6.01 0.37 8.79
C TYR A 68 -6.53 -0.94 8.16
N PHE A 69 -7.24 -1.78 8.95
CA PHE A 69 -7.93 -2.96 8.44
C PHE A 69 -8.98 -2.61 7.37
N LEU A 70 -9.82 -1.60 7.63
CA LEU A 70 -10.86 -1.16 6.69
C LEU A 70 -10.26 -0.66 5.36
N TRP A 71 -9.12 0.02 5.42
CA TRP A 71 -8.41 0.43 4.22
C TRP A 71 -8.02 -0.78 3.35
N PHE A 72 -7.33 -1.78 3.90
CA PHE A 72 -6.93 -2.95 3.13
C PHE A 72 -8.13 -3.80 2.67
N LEU A 73 -9.18 -3.87 3.50
CA LEU A 73 -10.45 -4.49 3.12
C LEU A 73 -11.03 -3.83 1.86
N ASP A 74 -11.19 -2.50 1.87
CA ASP A 74 -11.75 -1.72 0.75
C ASP A 74 -10.94 -1.89 -0.55
N LEU A 75 -9.60 -1.98 -0.43
CA LEU A 75 -8.74 -2.30 -1.56
C LEU A 75 -9.02 -3.69 -2.14
N ALA A 76 -9.12 -4.71 -1.30
CA ALA A 76 -9.21 -6.09 -1.75
C ALA A 76 -10.60 -6.52 -2.21
N VAL A 77 -11.66 -5.98 -1.59
CA VAL A 77 -13.06 -6.30 -1.92
C VAL A 77 -13.37 -6.05 -3.39
N LEU A 78 -12.77 -5.01 -3.98
CA LEU A 78 -12.98 -4.63 -5.37
C LEU A 78 -12.71 -5.78 -6.36
N SER A 79 -11.70 -6.62 -6.09
CA SER A 79 -11.34 -7.75 -6.97
C SER A 79 -12.50 -8.72 -7.24
N THR A 80 -13.35 -8.96 -6.23
CA THR A 80 -14.50 -9.87 -6.33
C THR A 80 -15.79 -9.17 -6.74
N ALA A 81 -15.94 -7.89 -6.39
CA ALA A 81 -17.10 -7.08 -6.75
C ALA A 81 -17.06 -6.58 -8.21
N THR A 82 -15.87 -6.42 -8.80
CA THR A 82 -15.66 -5.83 -10.14
C THR A 82 -16.58 -6.43 -11.20
N PRO A 83 -16.69 -7.76 -11.37
CA PRO A 83 -17.53 -8.31 -12.43
C PRO A 83 -19.04 -8.07 -12.23
N ALA A 84 -19.49 -7.84 -10.99
CA ALA A 84 -20.88 -7.47 -10.70
C ALA A 84 -21.14 -5.98 -10.99
N ILE A 85 -20.27 -5.09 -10.53
CA ILE A 85 -20.34 -3.64 -10.78
C ILE A 85 -20.41 -3.37 -12.28
N THR A 86 -19.49 -3.99 -13.01
CA THR A 86 -19.37 -3.83 -14.44
C THR A 86 -20.58 -4.35 -15.21
N SER A 87 -21.19 -5.46 -14.75
CA SER A 87 -22.42 -5.99 -15.33
C SER A 87 -23.62 -5.07 -15.10
N GLU A 88 -23.68 -4.37 -13.97
CA GLU A 88 -24.78 -3.46 -13.65
C GLU A 88 -24.67 -2.15 -14.45
N PHE A 89 -23.47 -1.57 -14.54
CA PHE A 89 -23.25 -0.33 -15.26
C PHE A 89 -23.10 -0.49 -16.78
N ASN A 90 -23.05 -1.73 -17.29
CA ASN A 90 -22.75 -2.05 -18.68
C ASN A 90 -21.47 -1.35 -19.21
N SER A 91 -20.54 -1.01 -18.30
CA SER A 91 -19.33 -0.27 -18.64
C SER A 91 -18.10 -1.05 -18.26
N LEU A 92 -17.63 -1.82 -19.23
CA LEU A 92 -16.50 -2.71 -19.03
C LEU A 92 -15.16 -2.07 -19.36
N VAL A 93 -15.19 -1.04 -20.20
CA VAL A 93 -14.03 -0.16 -20.45
C VAL A 93 -13.57 0.49 -19.14
N ASP A 94 -14.48 0.68 -18.20
CA ASP A 94 -14.23 1.35 -16.92
C ASP A 94 -13.64 0.46 -15.82
N VAL A 95 -13.57 -0.86 -16.03
CA VAL A 95 -13.03 -1.83 -15.03
C VAL A 95 -11.67 -1.41 -14.51
N VAL A 96 -10.82 -0.93 -15.42
CA VAL A 96 -9.45 -0.56 -15.08
C VAL A 96 -9.41 0.69 -14.21
N TRP A 97 -10.36 1.61 -14.42
CA TRP A 97 -10.48 2.84 -13.65
C TRP A 97 -10.92 2.58 -12.21
N TYR A 98 -11.71 1.54 -11.95
CA TYR A 98 -12.23 1.23 -10.61
C TYR A 98 -11.12 1.02 -9.55
N GLY A 99 -10.05 0.33 -9.94
CA GLY A 99 -8.85 0.16 -9.11
C GLY A 99 -7.86 1.32 -9.27
N GLY A 100 -7.64 1.74 -10.52
CA GLY A 100 -6.64 2.74 -10.86
C GLY A 100 -6.87 4.10 -10.19
N VAL A 101 -8.11 4.63 -10.18
CA VAL A 101 -8.38 5.97 -9.64
C VAL A 101 -8.25 6.06 -8.12
N TYR A 102 -8.50 4.95 -7.42
CA TYR A 102 -8.28 4.87 -5.98
C TYR A 102 -6.79 5.04 -5.67
N GLN A 103 -5.94 4.30 -6.38
CA GLN A 103 -4.50 4.36 -6.20
C GLN A 103 -3.90 5.68 -6.70
N LEU A 104 -4.44 6.24 -7.78
CA LEU A 104 -4.12 7.59 -8.24
C LEU A 104 -4.42 8.63 -7.14
N GLY A 105 -5.64 8.64 -6.60
CA GLY A 105 -6.05 9.57 -5.55
C GLY A 105 -5.20 9.43 -4.28
N SER A 106 -4.91 8.20 -3.87
CA SER A 106 -4.05 7.92 -2.72
C SER A 106 -2.62 8.39 -2.95
N SER A 107 -1.95 7.88 -3.98
CA SER A 107 -0.52 8.15 -4.25
C SER A 107 -0.23 9.63 -4.50
N THR A 108 -1.18 10.34 -5.09
CA THR A 108 -1.06 11.79 -5.38
C THR A 108 -1.00 12.61 -4.10
N VAL A 109 -1.81 12.26 -3.09
CA VAL A 109 -1.99 13.06 -1.87
C VAL A 109 -1.06 12.60 -0.73
N THR A 110 -0.54 11.37 -0.77
CA THR A 110 0.38 10.83 0.24
C THR A 110 1.57 11.73 0.61
N PRO A 111 2.27 12.41 -0.32
CA PRO A 111 3.36 13.30 0.08
C PRO A 111 2.89 14.46 0.96
N LEU A 112 1.72 15.03 0.62
CA LEU A 112 1.14 16.16 1.34
C LEU A 112 0.68 15.76 2.74
N THR A 113 0.14 14.54 2.91
CA THR A 113 -0.36 14.07 4.22
C THR A 113 0.73 14.07 5.28
N GLY A 114 1.97 13.71 4.94
CA GLY A 114 3.11 13.76 5.88
C GLY A 114 3.35 15.15 6.46
N LYS A 115 3.32 16.20 5.63
CA LYS A 115 3.42 17.60 6.08
C LYS A 115 2.15 18.05 6.80
N LEU A 116 0.97 17.59 6.39
CA LEU A 116 -0.29 17.91 7.08
C LEU A 116 -0.28 17.40 8.53
N PHE A 117 0.17 16.16 8.76
CA PHE A 117 0.28 15.59 10.10
C PHE A 117 1.37 16.26 10.97
N ARG A 118 2.41 16.83 10.34
CA ARG A 118 3.49 17.57 11.03
C ARG A 118 3.12 19.02 11.35
N SER A 119 2.63 19.75 10.37
CA SER A 119 2.42 21.21 10.44
C SER A 119 1.10 21.59 11.12
N PHE A 120 0.05 20.78 10.97
CA PHE A 120 -1.21 21.02 11.69
C PHE A 120 -1.20 20.28 13.03
N SER A 121 -1.07 21.06 14.12
CA SER A 121 -1.85 20.78 15.33
C SER A 121 -3.06 21.69 15.30
N ILE A 122 -4.23 21.15 15.58
CA ILE A 122 -5.44 21.94 15.63
C ILE A 122 -5.42 22.71 16.96
N LYS A 123 -4.78 23.88 16.94
CA LYS A 123 -4.97 24.92 17.94
C LYS A 123 -5.38 26.19 17.21
N ALA A 124 -6.65 26.25 16.82
CA ALA A 124 -7.30 27.50 16.47
C ALA A 124 -8.76 27.46 16.90
N SER A 125 -9.03 28.10 18.04
CA SER A 125 -10.25 28.87 18.28
C SER A 125 -11.60 28.18 18.04
N LEU A 126 -11.86 27.08 18.73
CA LEU A 126 -13.23 26.69 19.06
C LEU A 126 -13.35 26.56 20.59
N PRO A 127 -14.50 26.92 21.18
CA PRO A 127 -14.69 26.91 22.63
C PRO A 127 -14.44 25.51 23.19
N LYS A 128 -13.69 25.48 24.31
CA LYS A 128 -13.10 24.32 25.02
C LYS A 128 -14.05 23.18 25.43
N SER A 129 -15.32 23.15 25.01
CA SER A 129 -16.34 22.43 25.78
C SER A 129 -16.79 21.07 25.26
N PHE A 130 -16.42 20.58 24.06
CA PHE A 130 -17.01 19.30 23.61
C PHE A 130 -16.19 18.35 22.73
N VAL A 131 -15.00 18.73 22.23
CA VAL A 131 -14.20 17.83 21.36
C VAL A 131 -12.71 17.90 21.71
N PRO A 132 -12.04 16.78 22.06
CA PRO A 132 -10.60 16.73 22.26
C PRO A 132 -9.88 17.02 20.94
N HIS A 133 -8.95 17.96 21.03
CA HIS A 133 -8.49 18.84 19.94
C HIS A 133 -7.38 18.24 19.05
N GLU A 134 -7.00 16.97 19.23
CA GLU A 134 -5.64 16.50 18.93
C GLU A 134 -5.59 15.40 17.83
N ALA A 135 -6.74 15.03 17.22
CA ALA A 135 -6.86 13.98 16.17
C ALA A 135 -7.52 14.41 14.85
N TRP A 136 -7.79 15.71 14.62
CA TRP A 136 -8.65 16.12 13.51
C TRP A 136 -8.10 15.81 12.12
N THR A 137 -6.79 15.88 11.89
CA THR A 137 -6.24 15.55 10.57
C THR A 137 -6.59 14.11 10.20
N PHE A 138 -6.44 13.16 11.14
CA PHE A 138 -6.85 11.77 10.96
C PHE A 138 -8.36 11.65 10.74
N LEU A 139 -9.18 12.31 11.56
CA LEU A 139 -10.64 12.28 11.45
C LEU A 139 -11.16 12.89 10.14
N ILE A 140 -10.52 13.92 9.62
CA ILE A 140 -10.86 14.53 8.32
C ILE A 140 -10.58 13.53 7.20
N PHE A 141 -9.41 12.89 7.20
CA PHE A 141 -9.09 11.87 6.20
C PHE A 141 -9.98 10.63 6.31
N LEU A 142 -10.33 10.21 7.54
CA LEU A 142 -11.33 9.19 7.79
C LEU A 142 -12.69 9.60 7.22
N PHE A 143 -13.14 10.82 7.49
CA PHE A 143 -14.39 11.34 6.95
C PHE A 143 -14.39 11.36 5.42
N ILE A 144 -13.29 11.79 4.78
CA ILE A 144 -13.13 11.75 3.32
C ILE A 144 -13.22 10.31 2.80
N PHE A 145 -12.56 9.36 3.47
CA PHE A 145 -12.63 7.94 3.13
C PHE A 145 -14.05 7.39 3.22
N GLU A 146 -14.80 7.74 4.27
CA GLU A 146 -16.18 7.31 4.45
C GLU A 146 -17.14 7.97 3.44
N VAL A 147 -16.95 9.25 3.12
CA VAL A 147 -17.72 9.92 2.06
C VAL A 147 -17.47 9.26 0.72
N GLY A 148 -16.21 8.94 0.40
CA GLY A 148 -15.86 8.19 -0.81
C GLY A 148 -16.52 6.82 -0.86
N SER A 149 -16.49 6.08 0.26
CA SER A 149 -17.16 4.77 0.40
C SER A 149 -18.68 4.89 0.25
N ALA A 150 -19.29 5.93 0.82
CA ALA A 150 -20.72 6.20 0.70
C ALA A 150 -21.13 6.47 -0.76
N ILE A 151 -20.32 7.26 -1.49
CA ILE A 151 -20.54 7.53 -2.92
C ILE A 151 -20.39 6.25 -3.74
N CYS A 152 -19.40 5.39 -3.43
CA CYS A 152 -19.24 4.10 -4.09
C CYS A 152 -20.45 3.18 -3.88
N GLY A 153 -20.94 3.07 -2.64
CA GLY A 153 -22.13 2.28 -2.33
C GLY A 153 -23.41 2.85 -2.96
N ALA A 154 -23.55 4.17 -3.02
CA ALA A 154 -24.70 4.86 -3.61
C ALA A 154 -24.60 5.03 -5.14
N ALA A 155 -23.55 4.52 -5.78
CA ALA A 155 -23.28 4.79 -7.19
C ALA A 155 -24.40 4.27 -8.10
N GLN A 156 -24.89 5.15 -8.96
CA GLN A 156 -25.88 4.86 -9.99
C GLN A 156 -25.28 4.81 -11.40
N SER A 157 -24.01 5.21 -11.53
CA SER A 157 -23.27 5.17 -12.79
C SER A 157 -21.81 4.82 -12.55
N SER A 158 -21.15 4.30 -13.59
CA SER A 158 -19.72 3.99 -13.57
C SER A 158 -18.86 5.21 -13.21
N THR A 159 -19.17 6.38 -13.77
CA THR A 159 -18.46 7.63 -13.47
C THR A 159 -18.62 8.05 -12.01
N MET A 160 -19.83 7.93 -11.44
CA MET A 160 -20.06 8.23 -10.02
C MET A 160 -19.23 7.29 -9.12
N PHE A 161 -19.16 6.01 -9.48
CA PHE A 161 -18.33 5.04 -8.77
C PHE A 161 -16.83 5.41 -8.84
N ILE A 162 -16.32 5.76 -10.02
CA ILE A 162 -14.94 6.22 -10.24
C ILE A 162 -14.61 7.45 -9.37
N VAL A 163 -15.50 8.44 -9.32
CA VAL A 163 -15.34 9.64 -8.48
C VAL A 163 -15.31 9.25 -7.00
N GLY A 164 -16.23 8.39 -6.56
CA GLY A 164 -16.25 7.86 -5.18
C GLY A 164 -14.94 7.17 -4.81
N ARG A 165 -14.40 6.32 -5.70
CA ARG A 165 -13.11 5.63 -5.51
C ARG A 165 -11.95 6.61 -5.41
N THR A 166 -11.96 7.68 -6.20
CA THR A 166 -10.94 8.73 -6.13
C THR A 166 -10.95 9.43 -4.77
N ILE A 167 -12.15 9.80 -4.28
CA ILE A 167 -12.33 10.43 -2.96
C ILE A 167 -11.88 9.49 -1.84
N ALA A 168 -12.26 8.20 -1.91
CA ALA A 168 -11.84 7.20 -0.94
C ALA A 168 -10.30 7.03 -0.92
N GLY A 169 -9.67 7.03 -2.11
CA GLY A 169 -8.22 7.00 -2.25
C GLY A 169 -7.53 8.19 -1.57
N ILE A 170 -8.06 9.41 -1.74
CA ILE A 170 -7.55 10.60 -1.04
C ILE A 170 -7.64 10.42 0.48
N GLY A 171 -8.77 9.93 1.00
CA GLY A 171 -8.94 9.61 2.42
C GLY A 171 -7.92 8.61 2.94
N CYS A 172 -7.72 7.53 2.19
CA CYS A 172 -6.75 6.47 2.47
C CYS A 172 -5.30 6.99 2.62
N SER A 173 -4.88 7.96 1.80
CA SER A 173 -3.52 8.54 1.90
C SER A 173 -3.23 9.14 3.28
N GLY A 174 -4.24 9.71 3.93
CA GLY A 174 -4.14 10.25 5.28
C GLY A 174 -4.35 9.22 6.38
N ILE A 175 -5.20 8.21 6.16
CA ILE A 175 -5.33 7.07 7.10
C ILE A 175 -3.99 6.35 7.21
N SER A 176 -3.37 6.00 6.08
CA SER A 176 -2.09 5.27 6.04
C SER A 176 -0.96 6.01 6.78
N THR A 177 -0.83 7.31 6.54
CA THR A 177 0.17 8.17 7.19
C THR A 177 -0.17 8.47 8.65
N GLY A 178 -1.46 8.64 8.94
CA GLY A 178 -1.96 8.99 10.27
C GLY A 178 -1.85 7.85 11.26
N VAL A 179 -2.09 6.60 10.85
CA VAL A 179 -1.88 5.40 11.69
C VAL A 179 -0.45 5.37 12.22
N LEU A 180 0.54 5.60 11.37
CA LEU A 180 1.94 5.64 11.78
C LEU A 180 2.24 6.82 12.69
N THR A 181 1.72 8.00 12.35
CA THR A 181 1.95 9.22 13.14
C THR A 181 1.40 9.04 14.56
N ILE A 182 0.21 8.45 14.70
CA ILE A 182 -0.44 8.21 15.99
C ILE A 182 0.34 7.14 16.78
N ILE A 183 0.77 6.05 16.14
CA ILE A 183 1.63 5.03 16.78
C ILE A 183 2.91 5.67 17.30
N ALA A 184 3.57 6.52 16.49
CA ALA A 184 4.80 7.20 16.86
C ALA A 184 4.61 8.21 18.01
N ALA A 185 3.45 8.87 18.07
CA ALA A 185 3.13 9.85 19.10
C ALA A 185 2.91 9.21 20.49
N ILE A 186 2.21 8.07 20.54
CA ILE A 186 1.75 7.48 21.80
C ILE A 186 2.76 6.48 22.38
N LEU A 187 3.56 5.82 21.53
CA LEU A 187 4.45 4.74 21.95
C LEU A 187 5.92 5.16 21.95
N PRO A 188 6.73 4.66 22.92
CA PRO A 188 8.18 4.77 22.85
C PRO A 188 8.74 3.91 21.72
N GLY A 189 9.88 4.31 21.13
CA GLY A 189 10.43 3.73 19.89
C GLY A 189 10.46 2.20 19.82
N LYS A 190 10.80 1.51 20.92
CA LYS A 190 10.83 0.03 20.95
C LYS A 190 9.44 -0.62 20.78
N ALA A 191 8.38 0.01 21.27
CA ALA A 191 7.01 -0.49 21.18
C ALA A 191 6.34 -0.13 19.84
N GLN A 192 6.81 0.92 19.15
CA GLN A 192 6.29 1.33 17.85
C GLN A 192 6.40 0.22 16.81
N ALA A 193 7.55 -0.45 16.74
CA ALA A 193 7.77 -1.54 15.78
C ALA A 193 6.83 -2.73 16.01
N GLN A 194 6.56 -3.08 17.28
CA GLN A 194 5.65 -4.17 17.63
C GLN A 194 4.21 -3.85 17.23
N VAL A 195 3.73 -2.64 17.57
CA VAL A 195 2.36 -2.22 17.25
C VAL A 195 2.19 -1.98 15.77
N LEU A 196 3.23 -1.50 15.06
CA LEU A 196 3.20 -1.43 13.62
C LEU A 196 3.10 -2.81 12.98
N GLY A 197 3.85 -3.80 13.49
CA GLY A 197 3.72 -5.19 13.05
C GLY A 197 2.29 -5.73 13.22
N VAL A 198 1.63 -5.41 14.35
CA VAL A 198 0.22 -5.75 14.58
C VAL A 198 -0.71 -5.02 13.60
N ALA A 199 -0.50 -3.73 13.38
CA ALA A 199 -1.28 -2.95 12.42
C ALA A 199 -1.16 -3.50 11.00
N GLN A 200 0.06 -3.82 10.55
CA GLN A 200 0.33 -4.46 9.27
C GLN A 200 -0.32 -5.84 9.18
N GLY A 201 -0.17 -6.68 10.21
CA GLY A 201 -0.79 -8.00 10.27
C GLY A 201 -2.31 -7.94 10.15
N LEU A 202 -2.95 -7.03 10.87
CA LEU A 202 -4.40 -6.82 10.79
C LEU A 202 -4.81 -6.22 9.44
N GLY A 203 -4.03 -5.28 8.89
CA GLY A 203 -4.22 -4.79 7.52
C GLY A 203 -4.22 -5.94 6.50
N GLN A 204 -3.26 -6.87 6.61
CA GLN A 204 -3.21 -8.04 5.74
C GLN A 204 -4.37 -9.01 5.95
N ILE A 205 -4.91 -9.11 7.18
CA ILE A 205 -6.17 -9.83 7.41
C ILE A 205 -7.33 -9.13 6.68
N GLY A 206 -7.35 -7.79 6.63
CA GLY A 206 -8.30 -7.01 5.83
C GLY A 206 -8.20 -7.34 4.34
N LEU A 207 -6.97 -7.34 3.81
CA LEU A 207 -6.70 -7.71 2.42
C LEU A 207 -7.16 -9.15 2.12
N ALA A 208 -6.88 -10.06 3.05
CA ALA A 208 -7.24 -11.47 2.97
C ALA A 208 -8.75 -11.72 3.03
N THR A 209 -9.46 -10.98 3.89
CA THR A 209 -10.90 -11.14 4.09
C THR A 209 -11.73 -10.36 3.08
N GLY A 210 -11.10 -9.42 2.35
CA GLY A 210 -11.77 -8.60 1.35
C GLY A 210 -12.47 -9.42 0.26
N PRO A 211 -11.82 -10.39 -0.41
CA PRO A 211 -12.46 -11.22 -1.42
C PRO A 211 -13.61 -12.08 -0.87
N LEU A 212 -13.49 -12.56 0.37
CA LEU A 212 -14.53 -13.35 1.02
C LEU A 212 -15.78 -12.51 1.32
N LEU A 213 -15.59 -11.37 1.98
CA LEU A 213 -16.68 -10.45 2.32
C LEU A 213 -17.28 -9.84 1.05
N GLY A 214 -16.44 -9.45 0.10
CA GLY A 214 -16.85 -8.94 -1.20
C GLY A 214 -17.66 -9.95 -2.00
N GLY A 215 -17.21 -11.21 -2.03
CA GLY A 215 -17.93 -12.32 -2.64
C GLY A 215 -19.27 -12.59 -1.96
N ALA A 216 -19.30 -12.66 -0.63
CA ALA A 216 -20.51 -12.90 0.15
C ALA A 216 -21.55 -11.78 -0.04
N PHE A 217 -21.13 -10.51 0.03
CA PHE A 217 -22.03 -9.38 -0.20
C PHE A 217 -22.53 -9.33 -1.64
N THR A 218 -21.66 -9.59 -2.60
CA THR A 218 -22.02 -9.61 -4.03
C THR A 218 -23.01 -10.73 -4.35
N GLU A 219 -22.91 -11.88 -3.68
CA GLU A 219 -23.76 -13.04 -3.93
C GLU A 219 -25.09 -12.98 -3.18
N TYR A 220 -25.10 -12.60 -1.90
CA TYR A 220 -26.30 -12.70 -1.05
C TYR A 220 -27.00 -11.37 -0.76
N ALA A 221 -26.36 -10.23 -1.02
CA ALA A 221 -26.93 -8.92 -0.73
C ALA A 221 -26.86 -7.99 -1.95
N SER A 222 -25.84 -7.16 -2.01
CA SER A 222 -25.49 -6.34 -3.16
C SER A 222 -24.01 -6.00 -3.05
N TRP A 223 -23.34 -5.86 -4.20
CA TRP A 223 -21.96 -5.37 -4.23
C TRP A 223 -21.82 -3.99 -3.54
N ARG A 224 -22.90 -3.21 -3.41
CA ARG A 224 -22.89 -1.91 -2.70
C ARG A 224 -22.50 -2.03 -1.22
N TRP A 225 -22.86 -3.14 -0.58
CA TRP A 225 -22.52 -3.39 0.83
C TRP A 225 -21.03 -3.56 1.09
N CYS A 226 -20.26 -3.88 0.04
CA CYS A 226 -18.80 -3.85 0.07
C CYS A 226 -18.24 -2.52 0.53
N PHE A 227 -18.93 -1.42 0.24
CA PHE A 227 -18.52 -0.06 0.59
C PHE A 227 -19.30 0.47 1.80
N TYR A 228 -20.56 0.07 1.95
CA TYR A 228 -21.34 0.46 3.12
C TYR A 228 -20.86 -0.14 4.44
N ILE A 229 -20.11 -1.26 4.43
CA ILE A 229 -19.52 -1.81 5.65
C ILE A 229 -18.48 -0.88 6.30
N ASN A 230 -17.84 -0.01 5.50
CA ASN A 230 -16.87 0.96 6.02
C ASN A 230 -17.57 2.00 6.92
N LEU A 231 -18.73 2.51 6.51
CA LEU A 231 -19.45 3.59 7.21
C LEU A 231 -19.72 3.35 8.71
N PRO A 232 -20.36 2.25 9.13
CA PRO A 232 -20.61 2.00 10.54
C PRO A 232 -19.30 1.81 11.31
N ALA A 233 -18.30 1.16 10.72
CA ALA A 233 -17.01 0.94 11.36
C ALA A 233 -16.23 2.26 11.51
N GLY A 234 -16.19 3.09 10.48
CA GLY A 234 -15.62 4.43 10.48
C GLY A 234 -16.33 5.36 11.44
N ALA A 235 -17.65 5.28 11.56
CA ALA A 235 -18.41 6.04 12.56
C ALA A 235 -18.02 5.64 13.99
N VAL A 236 -17.90 4.34 14.27
CA VAL A 236 -17.43 3.84 15.58
C VAL A 236 -16.00 4.34 15.86
N VAL A 237 -15.08 4.22 14.90
CA VAL A 237 -13.72 4.73 15.02
C VAL A 237 -13.72 6.24 15.29
N GLY A 238 -14.49 7.00 14.52
CA GLY A 238 -14.62 8.44 14.65
C GLY A 238 -15.13 8.87 16.02
N VAL A 239 -16.21 8.24 16.51
CA VAL A 239 -16.77 8.51 17.84
C VAL A 239 -15.76 8.17 18.94
N LEU A 240 -15.10 7.01 18.87
CA LEU A 240 -14.10 6.61 19.87
C LEU A 240 -12.92 7.59 19.90
N LEU A 241 -12.40 7.99 18.75
CA LEU A 241 -11.28 8.94 18.67
C LEU A 241 -11.69 10.37 19.03
N VAL A 242 -12.96 10.74 18.82
CA VAL A 242 -13.53 12.00 19.33
C VAL A 242 -13.75 11.96 20.84
N MET A 243 -13.97 10.81 21.46
CA MET A 243 -14.13 10.72 22.92
C MET A 243 -12.79 10.60 23.67
N LEU A 244 -11.74 10.14 22.98
CA LEU A 244 -10.43 9.88 23.56
C LEU A 244 -9.46 11.03 23.33
N ARG A 245 -8.64 11.34 24.34
CA ARG A 245 -7.58 12.33 24.22
C ARG A 245 -6.28 11.65 23.79
N ILE A 246 -5.82 11.93 22.57
CA ILE A 246 -4.51 11.50 22.07
C ILE A 246 -3.46 12.52 22.54
N PRO A 247 -2.44 12.14 23.33
CA PRO A 247 -1.40 13.08 23.74
C PRO A 247 -0.46 13.42 22.57
N GLU A 248 -0.31 14.70 22.24
CA GLU A 248 0.74 15.15 21.31
C GLU A 248 2.11 15.31 22.03
N PRO A 249 3.22 14.76 21.48
CA PRO A 249 4.56 14.90 22.05
C PRO A 249 5.14 16.32 21.96
N GLU A 250 4.70 17.11 20.99
CA GLU A 250 5.24 18.43 20.69
C GLU A 250 4.14 19.50 20.66
N LEU A 251 4.42 20.64 21.29
CA LEU A 251 3.61 21.86 21.18
C LEU A 251 3.79 22.45 19.78
N LYS A 252 2.94 22.02 18.85
CA LYS A 252 2.88 22.55 17.48
C LYS A 252 2.20 23.94 17.45
N LYS A 253 2.48 24.70 16.38
CA LYS A 253 2.06 26.11 16.24
C LYS A 253 0.55 26.27 16.03
N PRO A 254 -0.05 27.42 16.40
CA PRO A 254 -1.46 27.70 16.16
C PRO A 254 -1.81 27.60 14.67
N ALA A 255 -2.97 27.01 14.34
CA ALA A 255 -3.33 26.77 12.93
C ALA A 255 -3.45 28.05 12.10
N ARG A 256 -3.70 29.21 12.74
CA ARG A 256 -3.73 30.52 12.08
C ARG A 256 -2.34 30.99 11.62
N GLU A 257 -1.30 30.69 12.38
CA GLU A 257 0.10 30.99 12.00
C GLU A 257 0.58 30.02 10.92
N VAL A 258 0.15 28.76 10.98
CA VAL A 258 0.42 27.75 9.96
C VAL A 258 -0.32 28.07 8.66
N LEU A 259 -1.59 28.51 8.70
CA LEU A 259 -2.33 28.96 7.51
C LEU A 259 -1.66 30.16 6.83
N GLY A 260 -1.17 31.12 7.63
CA GLY A 260 -0.43 32.27 7.11
C GLY A 260 0.91 31.92 6.45
N THR A 261 1.49 30.77 6.82
CA THR A 261 2.73 30.25 6.23
C THR A 261 2.52 28.92 5.49
N ALA A 262 1.27 28.60 5.11
CA ALA A 262 0.90 27.26 4.63
C ALA A 262 1.64 26.89 3.34
N ILE A 263 1.81 27.87 2.44
CA ILE A 263 2.52 27.67 1.17
C ILE A 263 3.95 27.16 1.41
N LYS A 264 4.64 27.73 2.41
CA LYS A 264 6.01 27.39 2.75
C LYS A 264 6.10 26.16 3.66
N SER A 265 5.22 26.06 4.66
CA SER A 265 5.24 24.98 5.67
C SER A 265 4.70 23.64 5.17
N LEU A 266 3.83 23.64 4.15
CA LEU A 266 3.32 22.44 3.49
C LEU A 266 4.05 22.11 2.19
N ASP A 267 5.00 22.95 1.78
CA ASP A 267 5.69 22.85 0.48
C ASP A 267 4.70 22.66 -0.68
N LEU A 268 3.71 23.55 -0.78
CA LEU A 268 2.69 23.50 -1.84
C LEU A 268 3.28 23.55 -3.25
N PRO A 269 4.39 24.28 -3.53
CA PRO A 269 5.06 24.19 -4.82
C PRO A 269 5.64 22.79 -5.09
N GLY A 270 6.29 22.16 -4.10
CA GLY A 270 6.77 20.77 -4.22
C GLY A 270 5.61 19.81 -4.51
N PHE A 271 4.50 19.94 -3.78
CA PHE A 271 3.28 19.19 -4.04
C PHE A 271 2.74 19.43 -5.46
N ALA A 272 2.68 20.69 -5.91
CA ALA A 272 2.21 21.06 -7.25
C ALA A 272 3.11 20.54 -8.39
N LEU A 273 4.33 20.11 -8.09
CA LEU A 273 5.23 19.45 -9.06
C LEU A 273 5.07 17.92 -9.02
N ILE A 274 5.10 17.30 -7.84
CA ILE A 274 5.05 15.83 -7.73
C ILE A 274 3.67 15.25 -8.04
N SER A 275 2.59 15.92 -7.62
CA SER A 275 1.22 15.41 -7.81
C SER A 275 0.87 15.27 -9.31
N PRO A 276 1.04 16.31 -10.15
CA PRO A 276 0.86 16.16 -11.59
C PRO A 276 1.83 15.17 -12.22
N ALA A 277 3.08 15.06 -11.74
CA ALA A 277 4.02 14.08 -12.26
C ALA A 277 3.52 12.64 -12.09
N VAL A 278 3.04 12.31 -10.89
CA VAL A 278 2.46 10.98 -10.57
C VAL A 278 1.19 10.72 -11.37
N ILE A 279 0.29 11.70 -11.45
CA ILE A 279 -0.94 11.60 -12.25
C ILE A 279 -0.62 11.34 -13.72
N MET A 280 0.27 12.14 -14.31
CA MET A 280 0.64 11.98 -15.72
C MET A 280 1.33 10.65 -16.00
N LEU A 281 2.21 10.18 -15.09
CA LEU A 281 2.86 8.87 -15.21
C LEU A 281 1.81 7.75 -15.23
N LEU A 282 0.94 7.73 -14.22
CA LEU A 282 -0.07 6.69 -14.07
C LEU A 282 -1.12 6.74 -15.20
N LEU A 283 -1.54 7.94 -15.64
CA LEU A 283 -2.41 8.11 -16.80
C LEU A 283 -1.75 7.66 -18.11
N GLY A 284 -0.47 7.98 -18.31
CA GLY A 284 0.29 7.56 -19.49
C GLY A 284 0.36 6.04 -19.60
N LEU A 285 0.62 5.35 -18.49
CA LEU A 285 0.64 3.88 -18.41
C LEU A 285 -0.76 3.26 -18.60
N GLN A 286 -1.79 3.94 -18.10
CA GLN A 286 -3.19 3.51 -18.17
C GLN A 286 -3.74 3.60 -19.59
N PHE A 287 -3.48 4.71 -20.27
CA PHE A 287 -3.93 4.97 -21.63
C PHE A 287 -3.12 4.22 -22.68
N GLY A 288 -1.81 4.07 -22.45
CA GLY A 288 -0.89 3.41 -23.37
C GLY A 288 -1.30 1.98 -23.68
N GLY A 289 -1.59 1.70 -24.95
CA GLY A 289 -1.97 0.37 -25.42
C GLY A 289 -3.40 -0.06 -25.09
N ASN A 290 -4.19 0.75 -24.37
CA ASN A 290 -5.61 0.45 -24.11
C ASN A 290 -6.52 1.35 -24.93
N GLU A 291 -6.45 2.67 -24.68
CA GLU A 291 -7.27 3.69 -25.35
C GLU A 291 -6.49 4.36 -26.49
N TYR A 292 -5.21 4.64 -26.25
CA TYR A 292 -4.32 5.27 -27.23
C TYR A 292 -3.15 4.35 -27.55
N HIS A 293 -2.64 4.40 -28.78
CA HIS A 293 -1.39 3.74 -29.14
C HIS A 293 -0.22 4.31 -28.32
N TRP A 294 0.78 3.50 -28.01
CA TRP A 294 2.00 3.94 -27.31
C TRP A 294 2.72 5.10 -28.01
N ASN A 295 2.64 5.16 -29.35
CA ASN A 295 3.22 6.24 -30.16
C ASN A 295 2.31 7.48 -30.29
N SER A 296 1.18 7.52 -29.59
CA SER A 296 0.29 8.68 -29.58
C SER A 296 0.95 9.87 -28.89
N SER A 297 0.71 11.07 -29.42
CA SER A 297 1.16 12.33 -28.79
C SER A 297 0.64 12.47 -27.36
N VAL A 298 -0.54 11.92 -27.05
CA VAL A 298 -1.13 11.94 -25.69
C VAL A 298 -0.28 11.12 -24.73
N VAL A 299 0.05 9.87 -25.08
CA VAL A 299 0.81 8.96 -24.21
C VAL A 299 2.25 9.44 -24.03
N ILE A 300 2.90 9.82 -25.13
CA ILE A 300 4.28 10.37 -25.08
C ILE A 300 4.29 11.68 -24.28
N GLY A 301 3.32 12.56 -24.50
CA GLY A 301 3.19 13.83 -23.78
C GLY A 301 3.00 13.63 -22.27
N LEU A 302 2.18 12.66 -21.86
CA LEU A 302 1.98 12.33 -20.45
C LEU A 302 3.27 11.76 -19.81
N ILE A 303 3.94 10.81 -20.46
CA ILE A 303 5.16 10.20 -19.91
C ILE A 303 6.32 11.22 -19.85
N THR A 304 6.54 11.98 -20.92
CA THR A 304 7.60 12.99 -20.96
C THR A 304 7.29 14.18 -20.05
N GLY A 305 6.02 14.60 -19.96
CA GLY A 305 5.55 15.61 -19.01
C GLY A 305 5.73 15.16 -17.56
N ALA A 306 5.44 13.89 -17.25
CA ALA A 306 5.71 13.31 -15.94
C ALA A 306 7.20 13.36 -15.59
N ALA A 307 8.08 12.95 -16.52
CA ALA A 307 9.52 12.99 -16.33
C ALA A 307 10.02 14.43 -16.14
N ALA A 308 9.54 15.39 -16.94
CA ALA A 308 9.90 16.79 -16.82
C ALA A 308 9.48 17.39 -15.46
N MET A 309 8.23 17.15 -15.04
CA MET A 309 7.74 17.62 -13.73
C MET A 309 8.50 16.96 -12.58
N PHE A 310 8.85 15.68 -12.70
CA PHE A 310 9.64 14.98 -11.69
C PHE A 310 11.07 15.55 -11.58
N VAL A 311 11.70 15.90 -12.70
CA VAL A 311 13.02 16.58 -12.69
C VAL A 311 12.91 17.96 -12.04
N CYS A 312 11.87 18.74 -12.38
CA CYS A 312 11.60 20.03 -11.74
C CYS A 312 11.38 19.87 -10.23
N PHE A 313 10.66 18.83 -9.80
CA PHE A 313 10.46 18.49 -8.40
C PHE A 313 11.80 18.21 -7.70
N LEU A 314 12.67 17.37 -8.26
CA LEU A 314 13.99 17.09 -7.66
C LEU A 314 14.85 18.35 -7.56
N PHE A 315 14.81 19.24 -8.56
CA PHE A 315 15.51 20.52 -8.51
C PHE A 315 14.95 21.43 -7.42
N TRP A 316 13.63 21.51 -7.28
CA TRP A 316 12.95 22.27 -6.23
C TRP A 316 13.31 21.77 -4.83
N GLU A 317 13.21 20.46 -4.60
CA GLU A 317 13.58 19.83 -3.32
C GLU A 317 15.06 20.08 -2.99
N ARG A 318 15.94 20.02 -4.00
CA ARG A 318 17.37 20.31 -3.82
C ARG A 318 17.62 21.78 -3.40
N CYS A 319 16.80 22.71 -3.90
CA CYS A 319 16.87 24.13 -3.55
C CYS A 319 16.29 24.42 -2.16
N GLN A 320 15.25 23.70 -1.73
CA GLN A 320 14.60 23.89 -0.42
C GLN A 320 15.39 23.30 0.76
N GLY A 321 16.26 22.32 0.52
CA GLY A 321 17.13 21.76 1.57
C GLY A 321 16.36 21.06 2.68
N ASP A 322 16.54 21.49 3.94
CA ASP A 322 15.95 20.84 5.11
C ASP A 322 14.45 21.15 5.29
N GLU A 323 13.95 22.23 4.68
CA GLU A 323 12.51 22.57 4.71
C GLU A 323 11.70 21.81 3.66
N ALA A 324 12.37 21.10 2.74
CA ALA A 324 11.76 20.38 1.63
C ALA A 324 10.81 19.26 2.09
N MET A 325 9.92 18.80 1.21
CA MET A 325 9.00 17.71 1.52
C MET A 325 9.72 16.37 1.70
N ILE A 326 10.71 16.13 0.84
CA ILE A 326 11.55 14.94 0.81
C ILE A 326 13.02 15.40 0.81
N PRO A 327 13.62 15.59 2.00
CA PRO A 327 15.02 16.01 2.11
C PRO A 327 15.93 15.07 1.31
N PHE A 328 16.73 15.64 0.40
CA PHE A 328 17.58 14.86 -0.51
C PHE A 328 18.56 13.94 0.24
N ALA A 329 19.01 14.35 1.43
CA ALA A 329 19.85 13.54 2.31
C ALA A 329 19.20 12.19 2.67
N LEU A 330 17.87 12.15 2.86
CA LEU A 330 17.14 10.91 3.14
C LEU A 330 17.05 10.01 1.91
N LEU A 331 16.92 10.58 0.70
CA LEU A 331 16.91 9.81 -0.54
C LEU A 331 18.26 9.12 -0.80
N THR A 332 19.37 9.71 -0.36
CA THR A 332 20.71 9.10 -0.47
C THR A 332 20.99 8.04 0.59
N ASN A 333 20.15 7.92 1.62
CA ASN A 333 20.33 6.93 2.68
C ASN A 333 19.98 5.53 2.14
N LYS A 334 20.98 4.63 2.14
CA LYS A 334 20.86 3.26 1.62
C LYS A 334 19.70 2.48 2.24
N VAL A 335 19.43 2.66 3.54
CA VAL A 335 18.33 1.97 4.22
C VAL A 335 16.97 2.46 3.71
N ILE A 336 16.82 3.77 3.50
CA ILE A 336 15.55 4.37 3.09
C ILE A 336 15.22 4.00 1.65
N TRP A 337 16.15 4.21 0.71
CA TRP A 337 15.90 3.85 -0.70
C TRP A 337 15.64 2.34 -0.85
N SER A 338 16.47 1.47 -0.24
CA SER A 338 16.27 0.02 -0.38
C SER A 338 14.96 -0.46 0.24
N ALA A 339 14.52 0.12 1.36
CA ALA A 339 13.22 -0.16 1.95
C ALA A 339 12.07 0.34 1.06
N ALA A 340 12.21 1.52 0.46
CA ALA A 340 11.22 2.11 -0.45
C ALA A 340 11.04 1.25 -1.71
N ASP A 341 12.14 0.85 -2.36
CA ASP A 341 12.12 -0.05 -3.51
C ASP A 341 11.48 -1.39 -3.17
N ASN A 342 11.93 -2.03 -2.07
CA ASN A 342 11.38 -3.30 -1.64
C ASN A 342 9.86 -3.21 -1.41
N MET A 343 9.39 -2.18 -0.69
CA MET A 343 7.96 -2.04 -0.41
C MET A 343 7.13 -1.71 -1.65
N ALA A 344 7.68 -0.96 -2.61
CA ALA A 344 7.06 -0.73 -3.92
C ALA A 344 6.78 -2.05 -4.66
N PHE A 345 7.78 -2.92 -4.77
CA PHE A 345 7.62 -4.21 -5.45
C PHE A 345 6.78 -5.21 -4.66
N VAL A 346 6.85 -5.22 -3.33
CA VAL A 346 6.03 -6.10 -2.50
C VAL A 346 4.55 -5.80 -2.69
N LEU A 347 4.12 -4.53 -2.55
CA LEU A 347 2.70 -4.21 -2.74
C LEU A 347 2.25 -4.44 -4.19
N ALA A 348 3.09 -4.10 -5.18
CA ALA A 348 2.84 -4.42 -6.58
C ALA A 348 2.57 -5.91 -6.80
N SER A 349 3.46 -6.76 -6.27
CA SER A 349 3.31 -8.22 -6.35
C SER A 349 2.05 -8.70 -5.62
N ILE A 350 1.65 -8.11 -4.50
CA ILE A 350 0.43 -8.55 -3.82
C ILE A 350 -0.83 -8.19 -4.63
N LEU A 351 -0.94 -6.94 -5.04
CA LEU A 351 -2.11 -6.46 -5.77
C LEU A 351 -2.29 -7.17 -7.12
N VAL A 352 -1.21 -7.38 -7.88
CA VAL A 352 -1.30 -8.05 -9.18
C VAL A 352 -1.75 -9.50 -9.02
N ALA A 353 -1.15 -10.27 -8.10
CA ALA A 353 -1.50 -11.68 -7.91
C ALA A 353 -2.96 -11.82 -7.52
N ASP A 354 -3.39 -11.10 -6.48
CA ASP A 354 -4.72 -11.23 -5.92
C ASP A 354 -5.80 -10.84 -6.94
N PHE A 355 -5.57 -9.75 -7.68
CA PHE A 355 -6.49 -9.28 -8.71
C PHE A 355 -6.68 -10.30 -9.84
N TYR A 356 -5.59 -10.84 -10.40
CA TYR A 356 -5.68 -11.79 -11.51
C TYR A 356 -6.08 -13.20 -11.08
N LEU A 357 -5.74 -13.60 -9.86
CA LEU A 357 -6.14 -14.90 -9.33
C LEU A 357 -7.65 -14.94 -9.06
N ALA A 358 -8.23 -13.82 -8.59
CA ALA A 358 -9.69 -13.66 -8.51
C ALA A 358 -10.35 -13.77 -9.90
N ILE A 359 -9.77 -13.11 -10.92
CA ILE A 359 -10.25 -13.22 -12.31
C ILE A 359 -10.13 -14.65 -12.83
N TYR A 360 -9.03 -15.34 -12.55
CA TYR A 360 -8.84 -16.73 -12.95
C TYR A 360 -9.92 -17.66 -12.38
N PHE A 361 -10.21 -17.55 -11.08
CA PHE A 361 -11.25 -18.38 -10.46
C PHE A 361 -12.64 -18.09 -11.02
N GLN A 362 -12.99 -16.83 -11.22
CA GLN A 362 -14.32 -16.47 -11.74
C GLN A 362 -14.47 -16.73 -13.25
N ALA A 363 -13.46 -16.38 -14.06
CA ALA A 363 -13.54 -16.43 -15.52
C ALA A 363 -13.16 -17.80 -16.10
N VAL A 364 -12.18 -18.49 -15.49
CA VAL A 364 -11.64 -19.76 -16.00
C VAL A 364 -12.24 -20.96 -15.27
N LYS A 365 -12.24 -20.92 -13.93
CA LYS A 365 -12.82 -22.01 -13.10
C LYS A 365 -14.33 -21.92 -12.92
N ASN A 366 -14.89 -20.74 -13.18
CA ASN A 366 -16.34 -20.48 -13.14
C ASN A 366 -16.91 -20.56 -11.73
N ASP A 367 -16.06 -20.18 -10.77
CA ASP A 367 -16.45 -20.05 -9.39
C ASP A 367 -17.41 -18.86 -9.23
N SER A 368 -18.35 -18.97 -8.29
CA SER A 368 -19.11 -17.80 -7.83
C SER A 368 -18.15 -16.77 -7.20
N PRO A 369 -18.55 -15.49 -7.06
CA PRO A 369 -17.73 -14.50 -6.37
C PRO A 369 -17.32 -14.94 -4.96
N LEU A 370 -18.22 -15.58 -4.21
CA LEU A 370 -17.91 -16.14 -2.90
C LEU A 370 -16.85 -17.25 -3.00
N MET A 371 -17.05 -18.22 -3.89
CA MET A 371 -16.11 -19.33 -4.06
C MET A 371 -14.73 -18.88 -4.56
N SER A 372 -14.69 -17.84 -5.40
CA SER A 372 -13.44 -17.18 -5.77
C SER A 372 -12.72 -16.59 -4.56
N GLY A 373 -13.46 -15.94 -3.63
CA GLY A 373 -12.89 -15.47 -2.37
C GLY A 373 -12.39 -16.61 -1.49
N VAL A 374 -13.15 -17.71 -1.41
CA VAL A 374 -12.76 -18.93 -0.67
C VAL A 374 -11.48 -19.54 -1.27
N HIS A 375 -11.35 -19.60 -2.58
CA HIS A 375 -10.17 -20.15 -3.25
C HIS A 375 -8.93 -19.26 -3.16
N LEU A 376 -9.05 -18.02 -2.70
CA LEU A 376 -7.92 -17.12 -2.37
C LEU A 376 -7.41 -17.31 -0.93
N LEU A 377 -8.15 -18.02 -0.07
CA LEU A 377 -7.75 -18.28 1.32
C LEU A 377 -6.34 -18.85 1.47
N PRO A 378 -5.85 -19.78 0.62
CA PRO A 378 -4.50 -20.31 0.77
C PRO A 378 -3.42 -19.22 0.71
N THR A 379 -3.55 -18.27 -0.23
CA THR A 379 -2.65 -17.11 -0.34
C THR A 379 -2.75 -16.24 0.91
N CYS A 380 -3.98 -15.91 1.29
CA CYS A 380 -4.31 -15.05 2.42
C CYS A 380 -3.74 -15.56 3.75
N VAL A 381 -4.00 -16.83 4.06
CA VAL A 381 -3.54 -17.49 5.28
C VAL A 381 -2.02 -17.56 5.31
N ALA A 382 -1.39 -17.90 4.18
CA ALA A 382 0.06 -17.94 4.09
C ALA A 382 0.70 -16.56 4.32
N ILE A 383 0.19 -15.51 3.68
CA ILE A 383 0.69 -14.13 3.87
C ILE A 383 0.56 -13.71 5.33
N VAL A 384 -0.62 -13.87 5.94
CA VAL A 384 -0.85 -13.45 7.34
C VAL A 384 0.07 -14.21 8.31
N LEU A 385 0.13 -15.54 8.19
CA LEU A 385 0.97 -16.36 9.06
C LEU A 385 2.45 -15.99 8.93
N PHE A 386 2.97 -15.87 7.71
CA PHE A 386 4.39 -15.57 7.52
C PHE A 386 4.75 -14.10 7.74
N THR A 387 3.79 -13.18 7.67
CA THR A 387 3.96 -11.79 8.13
C THR A 387 4.16 -11.75 9.65
N ILE A 388 3.34 -12.48 10.41
CA ILE A 388 3.48 -12.56 11.88
C ILE A 388 4.78 -13.27 12.26
N ILE A 389 5.06 -14.42 11.65
CA ILE A 389 6.28 -15.21 11.93
C ILE A 389 7.52 -14.37 11.63
N SER A 390 7.60 -13.76 10.44
CA SER A 390 8.77 -12.94 10.09
C SER A 390 8.90 -11.74 11.03
N GLY A 391 7.82 -11.02 11.36
CA GLY A 391 7.87 -9.91 12.31
C GLY A 391 8.39 -10.31 13.69
N VAL A 392 7.88 -11.42 14.26
CA VAL A 392 8.32 -11.94 15.56
C VAL A 392 9.78 -12.41 15.50
N MET A 393 10.15 -13.13 14.44
CA MET A 393 11.49 -13.69 14.29
C MET A 393 12.53 -12.60 14.05
N ILE A 394 12.21 -11.55 13.28
CA ILE A 394 13.07 -10.37 13.13
C ILE A 394 13.26 -9.69 14.50
N GLY A 395 12.19 -9.57 15.29
CA GLY A 395 12.28 -9.01 16.65
C GLY A 395 13.14 -9.84 17.61
N LYS A 396 13.15 -11.17 17.49
CA LYS A 396 13.96 -12.07 18.33
C LYS A 396 15.41 -12.21 17.85
N LEU A 397 15.61 -12.35 16.54
CA LEU A 397 16.91 -12.63 15.93
C LEU A 397 17.69 -11.36 15.60
N GLY A 398 17.02 -10.21 15.44
CA GLY A 398 17.64 -8.94 15.07
C GLY A 398 18.00 -8.80 13.58
N TYR A 399 17.86 -9.86 12.77
CA TYR A 399 18.22 -9.86 11.35
C TYR A 399 16.97 -9.79 10.45
N TYR A 400 16.81 -8.70 9.70
CA TYR A 400 15.70 -8.52 8.73
C TYR A 400 16.07 -8.89 7.29
N LEU A 401 17.34 -8.81 6.92
CA LEU A 401 17.83 -9.06 5.56
C LEU A 401 17.58 -10.50 5.09
N PRO A 402 17.87 -11.56 5.89
CA PRO A 402 17.61 -12.93 5.45
C PRO A 402 16.15 -13.16 5.07
N TRP A 403 15.22 -12.68 5.90
CA TRP A 403 13.77 -12.77 5.66
C TRP A 403 13.34 -12.04 4.39
N THR A 404 13.89 -10.86 4.15
CA THR A 404 13.56 -10.06 2.97
C THR A 404 14.06 -10.76 1.71
N VAL A 405 15.34 -11.13 1.66
CA VAL A 405 15.96 -11.73 0.47
C VAL A 405 15.37 -13.11 0.18
N SER A 406 15.25 -13.97 1.20
CA SER A 406 14.66 -15.30 1.01
C SER A 406 13.17 -15.20 0.67
N GLY A 407 12.45 -14.28 1.32
CA GLY A 407 11.04 -14.02 1.06
C GLY A 407 10.79 -13.55 -0.37
N SER A 408 11.58 -12.60 -0.87
CA SER A 408 11.50 -12.12 -2.26
C SER A 408 11.82 -13.22 -3.27
N ALA A 409 12.83 -14.06 -3.00
CA ALA A 409 13.17 -15.19 -3.86
C ALA A 409 12.04 -16.23 -3.90
N ILE A 410 11.47 -16.59 -2.75
CA ILE A 410 10.33 -17.50 -2.63
C ILE A 410 9.09 -16.92 -3.33
N SER A 411 8.83 -15.63 -3.14
CA SER A 411 7.70 -14.93 -3.79
C SER A 411 7.84 -14.95 -5.31
N ALA A 412 9.03 -14.68 -5.84
CA ALA A 412 9.32 -14.74 -7.28
C ALA A 412 9.11 -16.15 -7.85
N ILE A 413 9.55 -17.19 -7.14
CA ILE A 413 9.30 -18.59 -7.53
C ILE A 413 7.80 -18.90 -7.48
N GLY A 414 7.10 -18.51 -6.42
CA GLY A 414 5.66 -18.70 -6.28
C GLY A 414 4.88 -18.03 -7.41
N TYR A 415 5.28 -16.81 -7.78
CA TYR A 415 4.76 -16.10 -8.94
C TYR A 415 5.02 -16.82 -10.26
N GLY A 416 6.22 -17.35 -10.44
CA GLY A 416 6.57 -18.20 -11.58
C GLY A 416 5.68 -19.45 -11.65
N LEU A 417 5.37 -20.07 -10.51
CA LEU A 417 4.46 -21.22 -10.45
C LEU A 417 3.01 -20.84 -10.78
N LEU A 418 2.54 -19.67 -10.31
CA LEU A 418 1.21 -19.15 -10.67
C LEU A 418 1.07 -18.89 -12.18
N SER A 419 2.17 -18.62 -12.90
CA SER A 419 2.13 -18.49 -14.36
C SER A 419 1.85 -19.82 -15.10
N LEU A 420 1.98 -20.97 -14.42
CA LEU A 420 1.68 -22.31 -14.96
C LEU A 420 0.19 -22.69 -14.81
N LEU A 421 -0.64 -21.79 -14.29
CA LEU A 421 -2.07 -22.04 -14.16
C LEU A 421 -2.73 -22.16 -15.54
N SER A 422 -3.53 -23.20 -15.70
CA SER A 422 -4.28 -23.54 -16.90
C SER A 422 -5.71 -23.92 -16.53
N SER A 423 -6.61 -23.93 -17.51
CA SER A 423 -8.02 -24.30 -17.29
C SER A 423 -8.19 -25.67 -16.65
N THR A 424 -7.27 -26.61 -16.91
CA THR A 424 -7.28 -27.98 -16.38
C THR A 424 -6.49 -28.17 -15.09
N THR A 425 -5.87 -27.12 -14.52
CA THR A 425 -5.04 -27.27 -13.32
C THR A 425 -5.86 -27.76 -12.13
N PRO A 426 -5.48 -28.86 -11.46
CA PRO A 426 -6.21 -29.41 -10.32
C PRO A 426 -6.04 -28.57 -9.05
N ALA A 427 -6.98 -28.72 -8.11
CA ALA A 427 -7.03 -28.02 -6.83
C ALA A 427 -5.70 -28.00 -6.08
N ALA A 428 -5.12 -29.18 -5.88
CA ALA A 428 -3.87 -29.34 -5.14
C ALA A 428 -2.71 -28.49 -5.69
N LYS A 429 -2.61 -28.33 -7.02
CA LYS A 429 -1.52 -27.57 -7.63
C LYS A 429 -1.68 -26.07 -7.40
N TRP A 430 -2.86 -25.51 -7.67
CA TRP A 430 -3.04 -24.07 -7.48
C TRP A 430 -3.02 -23.68 -6.00
N ILE A 431 -3.49 -24.54 -5.08
CA ILE A 431 -3.34 -24.34 -3.63
C ILE A 431 -1.85 -24.30 -3.25
N GLY A 432 -1.06 -25.26 -3.73
CA GLY A 432 0.38 -25.31 -3.46
C GLY A 432 1.12 -24.07 -3.97
N TYR A 433 0.80 -23.60 -5.18
CA TYR A 433 1.41 -22.40 -5.77
C TYR A 433 1.06 -21.14 -4.97
N GLN A 434 -0.20 -21.01 -4.56
CA GLN A 434 -0.66 -19.91 -3.70
C GLN A 434 0.04 -19.89 -2.33
N VAL A 435 0.19 -21.05 -1.68
CA VAL A 435 0.88 -21.13 -0.38
C VAL A 435 2.34 -20.71 -0.54
N PHE A 436 3.02 -21.19 -1.58
CA PHE A 436 4.43 -20.85 -1.81
C PHE A 436 4.61 -19.34 -2.05
N TYR A 437 3.73 -18.77 -2.87
CA TYR A 437 3.66 -17.33 -3.10
C TYR A 437 3.39 -16.54 -1.81
N GLY A 438 2.37 -16.94 -1.04
CA GLY A 438 1.99 -16.24 0.19
C GLY A 438 3.04 -16.33 1.29
N VAL A 439 3.78 -17.43 1.40
CA VAL A 439 4.94 -17.56 2.29
C VAL A 439 5.98 -16.48 1.96
N GLY A 440 6.38 -16.40 0.69
CA GLY A 440 7.39 -15.45 0.24
C GLY A 440 6.97 -14.00 0.47
N SER A 441 5.76 -13.64 0.02
CA SER A 441 5.22 -12.30 0.18
C SER A 441 5.07 -11.92 1.65
N GLY A 442 4.53 -12.81 2.49
CA GLY A 442 4.38 -12.58 3.93
C GLY A 442 5.71 -12.27 4.64
N CYS A 443 6.81 -12.94 4.27
CA CYS A 443 8.13 -12.68 4.85
C CYS A 443 8.69 -11.28 4.55
N THR A 444 8.22 -10.61 3.49
CA THR A 444 8.78 -9.33 3.01
C THR A 444 7.98 -8.10 3.47
N THR A 445 6.70 -8.27 3.80
CA THR A 445 5.71 -7.20 4.06
C THR A 445 6.10 -6.23 5.17
N VAL A 446 6.82 -6.67 6.21
CA VAL A 446 7.15 -5.84 7.38
C VAL A 446 8.60 -5.39 7.44
N ALA A 447 9.49 -6.02 6.66
CA ALA A 447 10.93 -5.90 6.87
C ALA A 447 11.47 -4.48 6.60
N GLY A 448 11.07 -3.84 5.50
CA GLY A 448 11.48 -2.46 5.19
C GLY A 448 11.01 -1.44 6.22
N TYR A 449 9.82 -1.62 6.80
CA TYR A 449 9.32 -0.77 7.88
C TYR A 449 10.12 -0.93 9.17
N ILE A 450 10.52 -2.15 9.50
CA ILE A 450 11.35 -2.45 10.67
C ILE A 450 12.77 -1.90 10.46
N ALA A 451 13.32 -1.99 9.23
CA ALA A 451 14.63 -1.46 8.89
C ALA A 451 14.69 0.06 9.08
N VAL A 452 13.71 0.79 8.55
CA VAL A 452 13.64 2.25 8.73
C VAL A 452 13.49 2.62 10.21
N GLN A 453 12.64 1.95 10.96
CA GLN A 453 12.44 2.27 12.38
C GLN A 453 13.67 2.04 13.26
N ASN A 454 14.50 1.05 12.94
CA ASN A 454 15.64 0.69 13.79
C ASN A 454 16.96 1.33 13.36
N LEU A 455 17.12 1.65 12.07
CA LEU A 455 18.41 2.10 11.51
C LEU A 455 18.43 3.58 11.12
N VAL A 456 17.29 4.27 11.13
CA VAL A 456 17.20 5.71 10.87
C VAL A 456 17.11 6.47 12.19
N PRO A 457 17.80 7.62 12.35
CA PRO A 457 17.68 8.45 13.54
C PRO A 457 16.22 8.80 13.86
N ALA A 458 15.85 8.77 15.15
CA ALA A 458 14.45 8.91 15.59
C ALA A 458 13.74 10.16 15.03
N ALA A 459 14.45 11.28 14.90
CA ALA A 459 13.93 12.53 14.35
C ALA A 459 13.55 12.44 12.85
N GLN A 460 14.15 11.50 12.11
CA GLN A 460 13.97 11.33 10.66
C GLN A 460 13.01 10.17 10.32
N ILE A 461 12.72 9.27 11.26
CA ILE A 461 11.84 8.11 11.05
C ILE A 461 10.49 8.50 10.41
N PRO A 462 9.76 9.52 10.89
CA PRO A 462 8.46 9.86 10.31
C PRO A 462 8.54 10.22 8.82
N THR A 463 9.54 11.03 8.44
CA THR A 463 9.76 11.42 7.04
C THR A 463 10.24 10.24 6.20
N ALA A 464 11.14 9.41 6.73
CA ALA A 464 11.62 8.21 6.04
C ALA A 464 10.48 7.20 5.78
N MET A 465 9.60 6.99 6.75
CA MET A 465 8.42 6.13 6.59
C MET A 465 7.46 6.67 5.54
N ALA A 466 7.24 7.99 5.50
CA ALA A 466 6.40 8.60 4.47
C ALA A 466 6.94 8.36 3.06
N ILE A 467 8.27 8.43 2.86
CA ILE A 467 8.92 8.11 1.58
C ILE A 467 8.66 6.65 1.19
N VAL A 468 8.84 5.71 2.13
CA VAL A 468 8.61 4.28 1.88
C VAL A 468 7.17 4.00 1.49
N ILE A 469 6.19 4.61 2.17
CA ILE A 469 4.75 4.42 1.86
C ILE A 469 4.39 5.05 0.52
N PHE A 470 4.93 6.23 0.23
CA PHE A 470 4.72 6.89 -1.05
C PHE A 470 5.22 6.00 -2.20
N CYS A 471 6.44 5.45 -2.09
CA CYS A 471 6.98 4.52 -3.07
C CYS A 471 6.18 3.21 -3.12
N GLN A 472 5.75 2.69 -1.97
CA GLN A 472 4.86 1.54 -1.88
C GLN A 472 3.57 1.75 -2.69
N GLY A 473 2.90 2.88 -2.47
CA GLY A 473 1.64 3.24 -3.14
C GLY A 473 1.81 3.40 -4.64
N ILE A 474 2.81 4.17 -5.08
CA ILE A 474 3.11 4.36 -6.51
C ILE A 474 3.49 3.04 -7.17
N GLY A 475 4.35 2.23 -6.54
CA GLY A 475 4.73 0.92 -7.04
C GLY A 475 3.51 0.02 -7.24
N GLY A 476 2.67 -0.10 -6.21
CA GLY A 476 1.41 -0.83 -6.29
C GLY A 476 0.50 -0.35 -7.43
N ALA A 477 0.35 0.97 -7.57
CA ALA A 477 -0.46 1.58 -8.63
C ALA A 477 0.09 1.32 -10.03
N ALA A 478 1.36 1.64 -10.25
CA ALA A 478 2.01 1.58 -11.56
C ALA A 478 2.06 0.14 -12.09
N PHE A 479 2.45 -0.83 -11.26
CA PHE A 479 2.56 -2.22 -11.70
C PHE A 479 1.21 -2.89 -11.90
N LEU A 480 0.17 -2.52 -11.15
CA LEU A 480 -1.19 -3.00 -11.41
C LEU A 480 -1.70 -2.51 -12.77
N ILE A 481 -1.47 -1.22 -13.09
CA ILE A 481 -1.81 -0.65 -14.39
C ILE A 481 -1.02 -1.34 -15.51
N VAL A 482 0.29 -1.52 -15.34
CA VAL A 482 1.14 -2.23 -16.31
C VAL A 482 0.64 -3.65 -16.53
N ALA A 483 0.33 -4.39 -15.46
CA ALA A 483 -0.20 -5.75 -15.57
C ALA A 483 -1.52 -5.77 -16.35
N ASN A 484 -2.42 -4.80 -16.11
CA ASN A 484 -3.65 -4.65 -16.88
C ASN A 484 -3.41 -4.36 -18.36
N THR A 485 -2.48 -3.46 -18.67
CA THR A 485 -2.12 -3.14 -20.04
C THR A 485 -1.51 -4.35 -20.75
N VAL A 486 -0.66 -5.13 -20.07
CA VAL A 486 -0.09 -6.38 -20.60
C VAL A 486 -1.20 -7.42 -20.84
N PHE A 487 -2.09 -7.62 -19.86
CA PHE A 487 -3.20 -8.56 -19.96
C PHE A 487 -4.14 -8.21 -21.12
N SER A 488 -4.60 -6.96 -21.19
CA SER A 488 -5.55 -6.48 -22.19
C SER A 488 -4.97 -6.56 -23.61
N ASN A 489 -3.73 -6.11 -23.81
CA ASN A 489 -3.06 -6.21 -25.12
C ASN A 489 -2.82 -7.66 -25.54
N SER A 490 -2.36 -8.49 -24.61
CA SER A 490 -2.11 -9.91 -24.88
C SER A 490 -3.40 -10.65 -25.22
N LEU A 491 -4.48 -10.38 -24.48
CA LEU A 491 -5.80 -10.95 -24.72
C LEU A 491 -6.33 -10.55 -26.10
N ARG A 492 -6.29 -9.26 -26.47
CA ARG A 492 -6.69 -8.79 -27.81
C ARG A 492 -5.86 -9.47 -28.91
N ARG A 493 -4.55 -9.58 -28.73
CA ARG A 493 -3.64 -10.24 -29.68
C ARG A 493 -3.99 -11.71 -29.86
N LEU A 494 -4.17 -12.46 -28.76
CA LEU A 494 -4.49 -13.89 -28.81
C LEU A 494 -5.88 -14.15 -29.40
N LEU A 495 -6.87 -13.32 -29.07
CA LEU A 495 -8.21 -13.40 -29.64
C LEU A 495 -8.22 -13.12 -31.15
N ARG A 496 -7.43 -12.15 -31.64
CA ARG A 496 -7.27 -11.90 -33.08
C ARG A 496 -6.72 -13.13 -33.82
N LEU A 497 -5.76 -13.83 -33.23
CA LEU A 497 -5.20 -15.06 -33.81
C LEU A 497 -6.20 -16.21 -33.84
N GLN A 498 -7.15 -16.24 -32.91
CA GLN A 498 -8.19 -17.28 -32.82
C GLN A 498 -9.55 -16.84 -33.40
N ILE A 499 -9.62 -15.65 -34.01
CA ILE A 499 -10.87 -15.04 -34.49
C ILE A 499 -11.55 -15.91 -35.57
N SER A 500 -10.76 -16.62 -36.37
CA SER A 500 -11.23 -17.56 -37.40
C SER A 500 -11.95 -18.78 -36.81
N LYS A 501 -11.65 -19.14 -35.55
CA LYS A 501 -12.32 -20.21 -34.80
C LYS A 501 -13.49 -19.68 -33.95
N ILE A 502 -13.37 -18.46 -33.42
CA ILE A 502 -14.29 -17.92 -32.41
C ILE A 502 -15.38 -17.04 -33.01
N GLY A 503 -15.16 -16.40 -34.17
CA GLY A 503 -16.14 -15.59 -34.90
C GLY A 503 -16.68 -14.36 -34.14
N ILE A 504 -16.01 -13.92 -33.07
CA ILE A 504 -16.40 -12.76 -32.24
C ILE A 504 -15.29 -11.71 -32.34
N ALA A 505 -15.67 -10.44 -32.46
CA ALA A 505 -14.72 -9.34 -32.45
C ALA A 505 -13.92 -9.30 -31.13
N PRO A 506 -12.57 -9.21 -31.15
CA PRO A 506 -11.72 -9.23 -29.97
C PRO A 506 -12.06 -8.11 -28.99
N ASP A 507 -12.42 -6.94 -29.53
CA ASP A 507 -12.80 -5.79 -28.73
C ASP A 507 -14.14 -6.03 -28.02
N ALA A 508 -15.07 -6.78 -28.61
CA ALA A 508 -16.31 -7.19 -27.94
C ALA A 508 -16.06 -8.17 -26.79
N VAL A 509 -15.03 -9.01 -26.87
CA VAL A 509 -14.67 -9.96 -25.80
C VAL A 509 -13.92 -9.27 -24.66
N VAL A 510 -12.93 -8.43 -24.99
CA VAL A 510 -12.19 -7.66 -23.98
C VAL A 510 -13.11 -6.68 -23.29
N ASN A 511 -14.02 -6.06 -24.06
CA ASN A 511 -15.09 -5.28 -23.47
C ASN A 511 -16.03 -6.21 -22.69
N ALA A 512 -16.52 -7.35 -23.14
CA ALA A 512 -17.46 -8.17 -22.34
C ALA A 512 -16.95 -8.71 -20.98
N GLY A 513 -15.65 -8.60 -20.67
CA GLY A 513 -15.11 -8.89 -19.34
C GLY A 513 -15.28 -10.35 -18.92
N ALA A 514 -14.90 -10.67 -17.67
CA ALA A 514 -14.85 -12.04 -17.16
C ALA A 514 -16.18 -12.81 -17.28
N ARG A 515 -17.32 -12.16 -17.01
CA ARG A 515 -18.66 -12.79 -17.08
C ARG A 515 -19.31 -12.70 -18.47
N GLY A 516 -19.09 -11.61 -19.21
CA GLY A 516 -19.69 -11.45 -20.54
C GLY A 516 -19.03 -12.32 -21.61
N LEU A 517 -17.77 -12.74 -21.42
CA LEU A 517 -17.13 -13.77 -22.26
C LEU A 517 -17.99 -15.04 -22.33
N ARG A 518 -18.54 -15.47 -21.19
CA ARG A 518 -19.43 -16.63 -21.14
C ARG A 518 -20.75 -16.37 -21.84
N GLN A 519 -21.41 -15.24 -21.58
CA GLN A 519 -22.67 -14.91 -22.26
C GLN A 519 -22.51 -14.89 -23.78
N LEU A 520 -21.40 -14.36 -24.29
CA LEU A 520 -21.09 -14.36 -25.73
C LEU A 520 -20.86 -15.78 -26.27
N THR A 521 -20.18 -16.66 -25.52
CA THR A 521 -19.99 -18.07 -25.93
C THR A 521 -21.25 -18.92 -25.80
N THR A 522 -22.08 -18.69 -24.78
CA THR A 522 -23.33 -19.43 -24.53
C THR A 522 -24.44 -18.98 -25.47
N ALA A 523 -24.57 -17.69 -25.75
CA ALA A 523 -25.48 -17.16 -26.77
C ALA A 523 -25.18 -17.77 -28.13
N ARG A 524 -23.89 -17.91 -28.49
CA ARG A 524 -23.50 -18.58 -29.74
C ARG A 524 -23.71 -20.09 -29.71
N LYS A 525 -23.47 -20.78 -28.59
CA LYS A 525 -23.86 -22.21 -28.44
C LYS A 525 -25.35 -22.39 -28.68
N SER A 526 -26.19 -21.50 -28.16
CA SER A 526 -27.64 -21.50 -28.39
C SER A 526 -27.99 -21.20 -29.87
N SER A 527 -27.38 -20.17 -30.48
CA SER A 527 -27.61 -19.85 -31.90
C SER A 527 -27.09 -20.94 -32.86
N ALA A 528 -25.98 -21.60 -32.54
CA ALA A 528 -25.45 -22.73 -33.29
C ALA A 528 -26.32 -24.00 -33.12
N LEU A 529 -26.92 -24.18 -31.94
CA LEU A 529 -27.91 -25.24 -31.70
C LEU A 529 -29.21 -24.99 -32.48
N HIS A 530 -29.66 -23.73 -32.58
CA HIS A 530 -30.84 -23.34 -33.36
C HIS A 530 -30.61 -23.41 -34.88
N LEU A 531 -29.38 -23.29 -35.35
CA LEU A 531 -29.01 -23.54 -36.75
C LEU A 531 -28.86 -25.05 -37.06
N CYS A 532 -28.88 -25.91 -36.05
CA CYS A 532 -28.71 -27.36 -36.19
C CYS A 532 -29.94 -28.13 -35.66
N THR A 533 -31.15 -27.89 -36.22
CA THR A 533 -32.20 -28.90 -36.53
C THR A 533 -33.53 -28.25 -36.95
N PRO A 534 -34.36 -28.84 -37.85
CA PRO A 534 -34.13 -29.94 -38.78
C PRO A 534 -34.48 -29.58 -40.25
N ALA A 535 -33.49 -29.57 -41.12
CA ALA A 535 -33.61 -30.08 -42.49
C ALA A 535 -32.20 -30.55 -42.88
N GLY A 536 -32.03 -31.86 -42.99
CA GLY A 536 -30.73 -32.53 -42.84
C GLY A 536 -29.65 -32.09 -43.84
N LEU A 537 -28.41 -32.05 -43.37
CA LEU A 537 -27.25 -32.67 -44.02
C LEU A 537 -26.05 -32.70 -43.04
N LEU A 538 -25.20 -33.71 -43.20
CA LEU A 538 -24.10 -34.10 -42.32
C LEU A 538 -23.04 -33.01 -42.09
N CYS A 539 -22.56 -32.89 -40.85
CA CYS A 539 -21.14 -32.63 -40.57
C CYS A 539 -20.69 -33.34 -39.29
N LYS A 540 -19.95 -34.44 -39.47
CA LYS A 540 -19.05 -35.02 -38.45
C LYS A 540 -17.92 -34.04 -38.19
N GLY A 541 -17.57 -33.78 -36.93
CA GLY A 541 -16.32 -33.07 -36.61
C GLY A 541 -16.12 -32.68 -35.15
N THR A 542 -15.58 -33.61 -34.36
CA THR A 542 -14.69 -33.39 -33.20
C THR A 542 -15.20 -32.50 -32.06
N ALA A 543 -15.81 -33.15 -31.06
CA ALA A 543 -15.84 -32.65 -29.69
C ALA A 543 -14.41 -32.60 -29.12
N ILE A 544 -14.00 -31.45 -28.59
CA ILE A 544 -12.79 -31.32 -27.78
C ILE A 544 -13.26 -30.88 -26.39
N THR A 545 -13.20 -31.83 -25.46
CA THR A 545 -13.26 -31.66 -24.00
C THR A 545 -12.01 -31.00 -23.45
#